data_AF-A0A1D6HAP2-F1
#
_entry.id   AF-A0A1D6HAP2-F1
#
_cell.length_a   1.000
_cell.length_b   1.000
_cell.length_c   1.000
_cell.angle_alpha   90.00
_cell.angle_beta   90.00
_cell.angle_gamma   90.00
#
_symmetry.space_group_name_H-M   'P 1'
#
loop_
_entity.id
_entity.type
_entity.pdbx_description
1 polymer ?
#
loop_
_entity_poly.entity_id
_entity_poly.type
_entity_poly.pdbx_seq_one_letter_code
_entity_poly.pdbx_strand_id
1 'polypeptide(L)'
;MIFNTDARGHELFPTVYALWKVPHLLPAFTLKGGEVSRFVIGGADLMFPGISIPPEGFPSFEAGQPWAVKVPGNPAAIAVGSTTMSSTEALKAGLRGKALKILHYYRDMLWDSADGCYVPNEGFFDDIVVEDPNPVSTSQAPDSAEEPEVTNDGSVSAEDAGVDISDNHGTNPGIQIEAVEEITDVVNELKLPEDKTTEQAPVEMEHHNLRTEEIDSLLDKCLLQALYTSIKEKDLPMPGSTLW
;
A
#
# COMPACT_ATOMS: atom_id res chain seq x y z
N MET A 1 17.47 -6.41 -10.75
CA MET A 1 18.13 -6.83 -9.48
C MET A 1 18.85 -5.67 -8.82
N ILE A 2 19.80 -5.02 -9.49
CA ILE A 2 20.44 -3.78 -9.01
C ILE A 2 20.34 -2.74 -10.12
N PHE A 3 20.16 -1.48 -9.76
CA PHE A 3 20.18 -0.33 -10.65
C PHE A 3 21.13 0.76 -10.11
N ASN A 4 21.38 1.78 -10.91
CA ASN A 4 22.35 2.83 -10.65
C ASN A 4 21.75 4.21 -10.95
N THR A 5 22.05 5.20 -10.12
CA THR A 5 21.49 6.57 -10.18
C THR A 5 22.45 7.62 -10.74
N ASP A 6 23.77 7.39 -10.71
CA ASP A 6 24.78 8.29 -11.29
C ASP A 6 25.38 7.67 -12.56
N ALA A 7 25.51 8.46 -13.63
CA ALA A 7 26.22 8.06 -14.85
C ALA A 7 27.67 7.56 -14.60
N ARG A 8 28.27 7.87 -13.44
CA ARG A 8 29.59 7.37 -13.01
C ARG A 8 29.59 5.99 -12.32
N GLY A 9 28.44 5.44 -11.92
CA GLY A 9 28.35 4.08 -11.37
C GLY A 9 28.77 3.90 -9.90
N HIS A 10 28.83 4.98 -9.11
CA HIS A 10 29.26 4.92 -7.71
C HIS A 10 28.13 4.57 -6.71
N GLU A 11 26.86 4.77 -7.08
CA GLU A 11 25.71 4.50 -6.23
C GLU A 11 24.86 3.37 -6.81
N LEU A 12 24.90 2.19 -6.16
CA LEU A 12 24.15 1.02 -6.55
C LEU A 12 22.99 0.77 -5.57
N PHE A 13 21.78 0.65 -6.10
CA PHE A 13 20.56 0.40 -5.33
C PHE A 13 19.90 -0.92 -5.76
N PRO A 14 19.40 -1.75 -4.83
CA PRO A 14 18.63 -2.93 -5.19
C PRO A 14 17.26 -2.54 -5.75
N THR A 15 16.79 -3.26 -6.77
CA THR A 15 15.40 -3.14 -7.25
C THR A 15 14.41 -3.71 -6.22
N VAL A 16 13.13 -3.33 -6.23
CA VAL A 16 12.12 -3.93 -5.31
C VAL A 16 12.08 -5.46 -5.46
N TYR A 17 12.19 -5.97 -6.69
CA TYR A 17 12.35 -7.41 -6.99
C TYR A 17 13.54 -8.08 -6.27
N ALA A 18 14.61 -7.36 -5.98
CA ALA A 18 15.77 -7.90 -5.26
C ALA A 18 15.54 -7.90 -3.76
N LEU A 19 14.86 -6.88 -3.22
CA LEU A 19 14.43 -6.86 -1.83
C LEU A 19 13.34 -7.90 -1.55
N TRP A 20 12.52 -8.29 -2.53
CA TRP A 20 11.57 -9.38 -2.34
C TRP A 20 12.26 -10.75 -2.23
N LYS A 21 13.38 -10.95 -2.94
CA LYS A 21 14.20 -12.18 -2.82
C LYS A 21 15.12 -12.15 -1.60
N VAL A 22 15.61 -10.97 -1.20
CA VAL A 22 16.51 -10.79 -0.04
C VAL A 22 16.05 -9.59 0.80
N PRO A 23 15.02 -9.75 1.66
CA PRO A 23 14.43 -8.64 2.43
C PRO A 23 15.36 -7.98 3.44
N HIS A 24 16.46 -8.65 3.80
CA HIS A 24 17.47 -8.21 4.76
C HIS A 24 18.63 -7.42 4.12
N LEU A 25 18.58 -7.18 2.80
CA LEU A 25 19.65 -6.49 2.08
C LEU A 25 19.76 -4.99 2.45
N LEU A 26 18.65 -4.37 2.87
CA LEU A 26 18.61 -2.98 3.34
C LEU A 26 17.76 -2.86 4.62
N PRO A 27 18.06 -1.90 5.51
CA PRO A 27 17.13 -1.46 6.54
C PRO A 27 15.88 -0.84 5.90
N ALA A 28 14.74 -0.88 6.59
CA ALA A 28 13.46 -0.43 6.07
C ALA A 28 12.71 0.50 7.03
N PHE A 29 12.09 1.54 6.49
CA PHE A 29 11.06 2.32 7.18
C PHE A 29 9.70 1.66 6.99
N THR A 30 9.01 1.37 8.09
CA THR A 30 7.62 0.92 8.06
C THR A 30 6.71 2.14 8.01
N LEU A 31 5.76 2.20 7.08
CA LEU A 31 4.76 3.27 6.99
C LEU A 31 3.83 3.26 8.21
N LYS A 32 3.15 4.39 8.48
CA LYS A 32 2.16 4.49 9.56
C LYS A 32 0.88 3.69 9.28
N GLY A 33 0.58 3.41 8.02
CA GLY A 33 -0.57 2.61 7.56
C GLY A 33 -0.54 2.40 6.05
N GLY A 34 -1.33 1.45 5.54
CA GLY A 34 -1.43 1.11 4.12
C GLY A 34 -1.75 2.31 3.22
N GLU A 35 -2.60 3.22 3.68
CA GLU A 35 -3.01 4.43 2.94
C GLU A 35 -1.87 5.38 2.56
N VAL A 36 -0.72 5.32 3.25
CA VAL A 36 0.44 6.14 2.92
C VAL A 36 1.18 5.58 1.70
N SER A 37 1.03 4.28 1.39
CA SER A 37 1.72 3.62 0.29
C SER A 37 1.38 4.23 -1.07
N ARG A 38 0.11 4.63 -1.29
CA ARG A 38 -0.36 5.24 -2.55
C ARG A 38 0.47 6.45 -2.99
N PHE A 39 0.94 7.24 -2.02
CA PHE A 39 1.78 8.41 -2.31
C PHE A 39 3.21 7.99 -2.67
N VAL A 40 3.75 6.99 -1.97
CA VAL A 40 5.11 6.46 -2.22
C VAL A 40 5.18 5.78 -3.59
N ILE A 41 4.18 4.97 -3.95
CA ILE A 41 4.08 4.36 -5.29
C ILE A 41 3.54 5.32 -6.36
N GLY A 42 3.13 6.54 -5.97
CA GLY A 42 2.96 7.68 -6.86
C GLY A 42 4.26 8.48 -7.08
N GLY A 43 5.40 8.00 -6.59
CA GLY A 43 6.71 8.65 -6.72
C GLY A 43 6.95 9.81 -5.74
N ALA A 44 6.12 10.00 -4.71
CA ALA A 44 6.34 11.03 -3.71
C ALA A 44 7.41 10.62 -2.68
N ASP A 45 8.25 11.58 -2.27
CA ASP A 45 9.26 11.38 -1.23
C ASP A 45 8.62 11.08 0.14
N LEU A 46 9.18 10.12 0.87
CA LEU A 46 8.68 9.73 2.18
C LEU A 46 9.06 10.77 3.24
N MET A 47 8.04 11.30 3.92
CA MET A 47 8.17 12.27 5.01
C MET A 47 8.06 11.56 6.36
N PHE A 48 8.81 12.01 7.38
CA PHE A 48 8.81 11.39 8.73
C PHE A 48 7.41 11.20 9.36
N PRO A 49 6.43 12.13 9.22
CA PRO A 49 5.08 11.92 9.76
C PRO A 49 4.31 10.72 9.16
N GLY A 50 4.74 10.22 7.99
CA GLY A 50 4.18 9.03 7.34
C GLY A 50 4.82 7.71 7.79
N ILE A 51 5.83 7.75 8.67
CA ILE A 51 6.58 6.60 9.16
C ILE A 51 6.05 6.17 10.54
N SER A 52 5.89 4.87 10.75
CA SER A 52 5.66 4.29 12.07
C SER A 52 6.99 4.24 12.84
N ILE A 53 7.02 4.87 14.01
CA ILE A 53 8.20 4.90 14.88
C ILE A 53 8.06 3.72 15.86
N PRO A 54 8.96 2.72 15.82
CA PRO A 54 8.92 1.62 16.80
C PRO A 54 9.23 2.14 18.21
N PRO A 55 8.82 1.44 19.28
CA PRO A 55 9.04 1.89 20.67
C PRO A 55 10.53 2.03 21.03
N GLU A 56 11.40 1.30 20.34
CA GLU A 56 12.87 1.33 20.48
C GLU A 56 13.52 2.50 19.71
N GLY A 57 12.75 3.21 18.87
CA GLY A 57 13.25 4.23 17.95
C GLY A 57 13.93 3.65 16.70
N PHE A 58 14.39 4.53 15.82
CA PHE A 58 15.11 4.09 14.61
C PHE A 58 16.56 3.69 14.95
N PRO A 59 17.15 2.69 14.26
CA PRO A 59 18.58 2.45 14.32
C PRO A 59 19.35 3.69 13.85
N SER A 60 20.61 3.83 14.23
CA SER A 60 21.41 4.98 13.78
C SER A 60 21.68 4.89 12.29
N PHE A 61 21.37 5.95 11.55
CA PHE A 61 21.62 6.08 10.12
C PHE A 61 22.16 7.47 9.78
N GLU A 62 22.96 7.53 8.73
CA GLU A 62 23.48 8.77 8.16
C GLU A 62 22.63 9.25 6.98
N ALA A 63 22.81 10.51 6.57
CA ALA A 63 22.27 11.00 5.31
C ALA A 63 22.95 10.30 4.10
N GLY A 64 22.22 10.11 3.01
CA GLY A 64 22.68 9.45 1.79
C GLY A 64 22.60 7.91 1.79
N GLN A 65 22.26 7.28 2.91
CA GLN A 65 22.25 5.82 3.04
C GLN A 65 21.06 5.17 2.30
N PRO A 66 21.26 4.01 1.64
CA PRO A 66 20.20 3.28 0.98
C PRO A 66 19.25 2.64 2.01
N TRP A 67 17.96 2.86 1.84
CA TRP A 67 16.90 2.37 2.73
C TRP A 67 15.67 1.94 1.92
N ALA A 68 14.95 0.96 2.42
CA ALA A 68 13.70 0.47 1.86
C ALA A 68 12.47 1.07 2.56
N VAL A 69 11.29 0.90 1.95
CA VAL A 69 9.98 1.24 2.54
C VAL A 69 9.10 0.00 2.58
N LYS A 70 8.41 -0.25 3.69
CA LYS A 70 7.46 -1.35 3.89
C LYS A 70 6.13 -0.85 4.44
N VAL A 71 5.07 -1.61 4.19
CA VAL A 71 3.73 -1.38 4.76
C VAL A 71 3.59 -2.20 6.05
N PRO A 72 2.90 -1.71 7.11
CA PRO A 72 2.51 -2.55 8.24
C PRO A 72 1.86 -3.86 7.77
N GLY A 73 2.24 -4.98 8.38
CA GLY A 73 1.70 -6.29 8.02
C GLY A 73 2.17 -6.87 6.68
N ASN A 74 2.98 -6.15 5.88
CA ASN A 74 3.54 -6.69 4.63
C ASN A 74 5.08 -6.82 4.71
N PRO A 75 5.64 -8.03 4.57
CA PRO A 75 7.10 -8.24 4.68
C PRO A 75 7.87 -7.69 3.47
N ALA A 76 7.21 -7.49 2.33
CA ALA A 76 7.83 -7.04 1.08
C ALA A 76 8.02 -5.51 1.03
N ALA A 77 9.12 -5.08 0.41
CA ALA A 77 9.43 -3.66 0.23
C ALA A 77 8.65 -3.06 -0.96
N ILE A 78 8.03 -1.91 -0.77
CA ILE A 78 7.26 -1.21 -1.82
C ILE A 78 8.11 -0.21 -2.60
N ALA A 79 9.19 0.28 -2.00
CA ALA A 79 10.08 1.27 -2.58
C ALA A 79 11.48 1.23 -1.97
N VAL A 80 12.42 1.85 -2.68
CA VAL A 80 13.84 2.01 -2.31
C VAL A 80 14.23 3.46 -2.54
N GLY A 81 15.05 3.99 -1.64
CA GLY A 81 15.47 5.37 -1.67
C GLY A 81 16.77 5.62 -0.91
N SER A 82 17.13 6.90 -0.80
CA SER A 82 18.30 7.38 -0.06
C SER A 82 17.86 8.33 1.06
N THR A 83 18.40 8.16 2.26
CA THR A 83 18.06 9.00 3.43
C THR A 83 18.48 10.45 3.20
N THR A 84 17.69 11.39 3.69
CA THR A 84 17.91 12.83 3.41
C THR A 84 18.44 13.64 4.59
N MET A 85 18.52 13.02 5.76
CA MET A 85 19.20 13.52 6.96
C MET A 85 19.64 12.33 7.82
N SER A 86 20.53 12.54 8.78
CA SER A 86 20.91 11.52 9.78
C SER A 86 19.79 11.29 10.82
N SER A 87 19.83 10.16 11.53
CA SER A 87 18.94 9.89 12.65
C SER A 87 19.02 10.98 13.73
N THR A 88 20.21 11.53 13.97
CA THR A 88 20.42 12.61 14.97
C THR A 88 19.80 13.93 14.54
N GLU A 89 19.82 14.25 13.24
CA GLU A 89 19.16 15.45 12.69
C GLU A 89 17.65 15.28 12.68
N ALA A 90 17.15 14.10 12.32
CA ALA A 90 15.72 13.77 12.36
C ALA A 90 15.14 13.95 13.77
N LEU A 91 15.84 13.47 14.81
CA LEU A 91 15.44 13.67 16.20
C LEU A 91 15.49 15.14 16.62
N LYS A 92 16.53 15.90 16.24
CA LYS A 92 16.62 17.36 16.49
C LYS A 92 15.51 18.15 15.79
N ALA A 93 15.09 17.71 14.60
CA ALA A 93 13.96 18.28 13.85
C ALA A 93 12.59 17.84 14.39
N GLY A 94 12.54 16.99 15.42
CA GLY A 94 11.30 16.45 15.98
C GLY A 94 10.54 15.57 15.00
N LEU A 95 11.26 14.76 14.21
CA LEU A 95 10.75 13.82 13.20
C LEU A 95 9.79 14.51 12.20
N ARG A 96 10.27 15.61 11.61
CA ARG A 96 9.59 16.38 10.57
C ARG A 96 10.45 16.56 9.33
N GLY A 97 9.79 16.78 8.20
CA GLY A 97 10.43 16.92 6.89
C GLY A 97 10.63 15.58 6.18
N LYS A 98 11.45 15.62 5.14
CA LYS A 98 11.76 14.47 4.29
C LYS A 98 12.65 13.49 5.05
N ALA A 99 12.29 12.20 5.01
CA ALA A 99 13.07 11.12 5.58
C ALA A 99 13.87 10.42 4.49
N LEU A 100 13.18 9.98 3.44
CA LEU A 100 13.73 9.21 2.33
C LEU A 100 13.37 9.87 1.00
N LYS A 101 14.39 10.12 0.17
CA LYS A 101 14.18 10.45 -1.23
C LYS A 101 13.91 9.14 -1.98
N ILE A 102 12.75 9.00 -2.62
CA ILE A 102 12.42 7.78 -3.38
C ILE A 102 13.21 7.78 -4.69
N LEU A 103 13.73 6.60 -5.05
CA LEU A 103 14.54 6.38 -6.24
C LEU A 103 13.96 5.30 -7.15
N HIS A 104 13.26 4.33 -6.57
CA HIS A 104 12.57 3.27 -7.29
C HIS A 104 11.40 2.74 -6.44
N TYR A 105 10.26 2.43 -7.06
CA TYR A 105 9.06 1.98 -6.39
C TYR A 105 8.25 0.99 -7.24
N TYR A 106 7.32 0.28 -6.60
CA TYR A 106 6.40 -0.64 -7.25
C TYR A 106 5.52 0.08 -8.30
N ARG A 107 5.44 -0.49 -9.52
CA ARG A 107 4.80 0.12 -10.72
C ARG A 107 5.46 1.37 -11.29
N ASP A 108 6.71 1.68 -10.93
CA ASP A 108 7.49 2.64 -11.72
C ASP A 108 7.98 2.05 -13.06
N MET A 109 8.56 2.90 -13.92
CA MET A 109 9.06 2.47 -15.23
C MET A 109 10.18 1.42 -15.16
N LEU A 110 10.93 1.37 -14.05
CA LEU A 110 11.97 0.36 -13.86
C LEU A 110 11.36 -0.98 -13.42
N TRP A 111 10.30 -0.96 -12.62
CA TRP A 111 9.51 -2.14 -12.26
C TRP A 111 8.84 -2.76 -13.50
N ASP A 112 8.21 -1.92 -14.34
CA ASP A 112 7.49 -2.33 -15.56
C ASP A 112 8.44 -2.80 -16.68
N SER A 113 9.68 -2.33 -16.68
CA SER A 113 10.72 -2.80 -17.62
C SER A 113 11.22 -4.24 -17.38
N ALA A 114 10.77 -4.90 -16.30
CA ALA A 114 11.20 -6.24 -15.95
C ALA A 114 10.23 -7.31 -16.46
N ASP A 115 10.77 -8.36 -17.11
CA ASP A 115 9.98 -9.44 -17.69
C ASP A 115 9.01 -10.08 -16.66
N GLY A 116 7.71 -10.00 -16.96
CA GLY A 116 6.65 -10.70 -16.25
C GLY A 116 5.99 -9.97 -15.09
N CYS A 117 6.40 -8.75 -14.75
CA CYS A 117 5.68 -7.82 -13.83
C CYS A 117 5.11 -8.48 -12.55
N TYR A 118 5.90 -9.36 -11.92
CA TYR A 118 5.50 -10.16 -10.77
C TYR A 118 5.23 -9.31 -9.52
N VAL A 119 4.33 -9.78 -8.64
CA VAL A 119 4.05 -9.22 -7.31
C VAL A 119 4.26 -10.28 -6.22
N PRO A 120 4.80 -9.92 -5.04
CA PRO A 120 5.24 -10.90 -4.04
C PRO A 120 4.10 -11.53 -3.23
N ASN A 121 2.98 -10.81 -3.03
CA ASN A 121 1.78 -11.28 -2.36
C ASN A 121 0.53 -10.51 -2.83
N GLU A 122 -0.64 -10.95 -2.41
CA GLU A 122 -1.95 -10.38 -2.77
C GLU A 122 -2.19 -8.97 -2.18
N GLY A 123 -1.31 -8.47 -1.31
CA GLY A 123 -1.38 -7.11 -0.75
C GLY A 123 -0.95 -6.00 -1.71
N PHE A 124 -0.45 -6.32 -2.91
CA PHE A 124 0.01 -5.35 -3.92
C PHE A 124 -1.08 -5.06 -4.96
N PHE A 125 -1.89 -4.04 -4.71
CA PHE A 125 -2.91 -3.55 -5.66
C PHE A 125 -2.35 -2.41 -6.53
N ASP A 126 -3.05 -2.10 -7.62
CA ASP A 126 -2.65 -1.10 -8.60
C ASP A 126 -2.28 0.28 -7.99
N ASP A 127 -3.12 0.80 -7.10
CA ASP A 127 -2.97 2.16 -6.54
C ASP A 127 -2.62 2.19 -5.04
N ILE A 128 -2.49 1.02 -4.40
CA ILE A 128 -2.20 0.89 -2.98
C ILE A 128 -1.50 -0.43 -2.66
N VAL A 129 -0.58 -0.42 -1.70
CA VAL A 129 -0.08 -1.64 -1.06
C VAL A 129 -0.57 -1.69 0.39
N VAL A 130 -1.14 -2.82 0.78
CA VAL A 130 -1.71 -3.08 2.10
C VAL A 130 -0.96 -4.23 2.80
N GLU A 131 -1.44 -4.64 3.97
CA GLU A 131 -0.94 -5.82 4.68
C GLU A 131 -1.07 -7.10 3.84
N ASP A 132 -0.24 -8.11 4.14
CA ASP A 132 -0.30 -9.39 3.45
C ASP A 132 -1.50 -10.21 3.99
N PRO A 133 -2.53 -10.54 3.19
CA PRO A 133 -3.69 -11.29 3.66
C PRO A 133 -3.35 -12.74 4.03
N ASN A 134 -2.18 -13.25 3.62
CA ASN A 134 -1.72 -14.59 3.98
C ASN A 134 -0.24 -14.55 4.45
N PRO A 135 0.03 -14.15 5.70
CA PRO A 135 1.39 -13.91 6.22
C PRO A 135 2.26 -15.16 6.42
N VAL A 136 1.95 -16.28 5.76
CA VAL A 136 2.58 -17.59 5.96
C VAL A 136 3.75 -17.80 4.98
N SER A 137 4.95 -17.77 5.55
CA SER A 137 6.17 -18.45 5.09
C SER A 137 6.86 -17.96 3.79
N THR A 138 7.79 -17.02 3.94
CA THR A 138 9.05 -17.02 3.17
C THR A 138 10.22 -17.24 4.13
N SER A 139 10.43 -18.50 4.49
CA SER A 139 11.57 -18.97 5.30
C SER A 139 12.21 -20.21 4.65
N GLN A 140 12.60 -20.09 3.37
CA GLN A 140 13.46 -21.09 2.73
C GLN A 140 14.93 -20.68 2.90
N ALA A 141 15.51 -21.10 4.03
CA ALA A 141 16.95 -21.35 4.07
C ALA A 141 17.21 -22.67 3.30
N PRO A 142 18.26 -22.76 2.45
CA PRO A 142 18.65 -24.04 1.87
C PRO A 142 19.24 -24.92 2.97
N ASP A 143 18.69 -26.14 3.09
CA ASP A 143 18.99 -27.07 4.17
C ASP A 143 20.29 -27.85 3.95
N SER A 144 20.96 -28.15 5.07
CA SER A 144 21.94 -29.20 5.35
C SER A 144 23.12 -29.46 4.39
N ALA A 145 24.31 -29.19 4.92
CA ALA A 145 25.49 -30.04 4.72
C ALA A 145 25.73 -30.86 6.01
N GLU A 146 26.14 -32.12 5.87
CA GLU A 146 26.13 -33.13 6.94
C GLU A 146 27.29 -33.03 7.95
N GLU A 147 26.95 -33.32 9.22
CA GLU A 147 27.75 -34.00 10.27
C GLU A 147 29.02 -33.35 10.90
N PRO A 148 29.49 -33.84 12.08
CA PRO A 148 28.88 -34.81 13.02
C PRO A 148 28.78 -34.32 14.49
N GLU A 149 28.18 -35.17 15.33
CA GLU A 149 27.95 -35.03 16.77
C GLU A 149 29.23 -34.92 17.63
N VAL A 150 29.15 -34.19 18.77
CA VAL A 150 29.87 -34.54 20.01
C VAL A 150 29.00 -34.27 21.24
N THR A 151 28.83 -35.30 22.06
CA THR A 151 28.13 -35.30 23.35
C THR A 151 28.86 -34.51 24.45
N ASN A 152 28.13 -33.88 25.39
CA ASN A 152 28.41 -34.12 26.81
C ASN A 152 27.20 -33.82 27.74
N ASP A 153 27.15 -34.56 28.84
CA ASP A 153 26.13 -34.52 29.90
C ASP A 153 26.56 -33.61 31.07
N GLY A 154 25.61 -33.17 31.92
CA GLY A 154 25.87 -32.22 33.03
C GLY A 154 24.65 -31.81 33.84
N SER A 155 24.33 -32.58 34.89
CA SER A 155 23.12 -32.51 35.72
C SER A 155 23.07 -31.42 36.83
N VAL A 156 21.97 -31.47 37.62
CA VAL A 156 21.60 -30.81 38.91
C VAL A 156 21.11 -29.34 38.84
N SER A 157 19.85 -29.01 39.18
CA SER A 157 19.06 -29.12 40.45
C SER A 157 19.46 -28.05 41.49
N ALA A 158 18.54 -27.39 42.24
CA ALA A 158 17.09 -27.54 42.44
C ALA A 158 16.40 -26.21 42.88
N GLU A 159 15.07 -26.27 43.11
CA GLU A 159 14.25 -25.59 44.17
C GLU A 159 14.23 -24.03 44.30
N ASP A 160 13.30 -23.35 44.99
CA ASP A 160 11.82 -23.40 45.24
C ASP A 160 11.47 -22.07 45.99
N ALA A 161 10.29 -21.42 46.01
CA ALA A 161 8.92 -21.70 45.55
C ALA A 161 8.38 -20.47 44.73
N GLY A 162 7.10 -20.18 44.46
CA GLY A 162 5.78 -20.67 44.93
C GLY A 162 5.00 -19.58 45.68
N VAL A 163 3.86 -19.12 45.12
CA VAL A 163 2.62 -18.67 45.80
C VAL A 163 1.48 -18.68 44.76
N ASP A 164 0.32 -19.14 45.21
CA ASP A 164 -0.93 -19.47 44.50
C ASP A 164 -2.04 -18.72 45.29
N ILE A 165 -3.09 -18.07 44.74
CA ILE A 165 -4.39 -18.67 44.35
C ILE A 165 -5.43 -17.53 44.04
N SER A 166 -6.31 -17.78 43.05
CA SER A 166 -7.74 -17.37 42.85
C SER A 166 -8.32 -15.93 42.73
N ASP A 167 -9.20 -15.87 41.71
CA ASP A 167 -10.65 -15.51 41.69
C ASP A 167 -11.21 -14.07 41.57
N ASN A 168 -11.62 -13.78 40.31
CA ASN A 168 -13.03 -13.72 39.84
C ASN A 168 -13.89 -12.44 40.03
N HIS A 169 -14.88 -12.31 39.13
CA HIS A 169 -15.93 -11.29 38.98
C HIS A 169 -15.46 -9.93 38.41
N GLY A 170 -16.05 -9.35 37.34
CA GLY A 170 -17.03 -9.87 36.37
C GLY A 170 -17.74 -8.72 35.60
N THR A 171 -18.53 -9.07 34.58
CA THR A 171 -19.55 -8.25 33.87
C THR A 171 -19.11 -7.24 32.79
N ASN A 172 -19.72 -7.40 31.62
CA ASN A 172 -19.88 -6.43 30.51
C ASN A 172 -20.64 -5.15 30.97
N PRO A 173 -20.47 -3.98 30.31
CA PRO A 173 -21.33 -3.68 29.14
C PRO A 173 -20.64 -2.90 28.00
N GLY A 174 -21.30 -2.83 26.83
CA GLY A 174 -20.74 -2.30 25.58
C GLY A 174 -21.08 -0.84 25.23
N ILE A 175 -20.49 -0.39 24.12
CA ILE A 175 -20.67 0.90 23.44
C ILE A 175 -20.69 0.56 21.94
N GLN A 176 -21.86 0.47 21.31
CA GLN A 176 -22.50 1.54 20.50
C GLN A 176 -21.65 1.99 19.30
N ILE A 177 -22.07 1.54 18.12
CA ILE A 177 -21.63 2.01 16.79
C ILE A 177 -22.84 2.71 16.17
N GLU A 178 -22.75 4.01 15.92
CA GLU A 178 -23.75 4.79 15.20
C GLU A 178 -23.08 5.82 14.28
N ALA A 179 -23.83 6.28 13.27
CA ALA A 179 -23.50 7.30 12.27
C ALA A 179 -22.48 6.95 11.17
N VAL A 180 -22.98 6.36 10.07
CA VAL A 180 -22.86 6.96 8.72
C VAL A 180 -24.15 6.65 7.91
N GLU A 181 -25.19 7.46 8.07
CA GLU A 181 -26.33 7.53 7.13
C GLU A 181 -26.36 8.94 6.51
N GLU A 182 -25.60 9.13 5.42
CA GLU A 182 -25.75 10.26 4.49
C GLU A 182 -24.90 9.97 3.24
N ILE A 183 -25.54 9.97 2.06
CA ILE A 183 -25.06 10.11 0.64
C ILE A 183 -26.02 9.31 -0.27
N THR A 184 -27.30 9.73 -0.33
CA THR A 184 -28.30 9.19 -1.28
C THR A 184 -29.18 10.25 -1.96
N ASP A 185 -28.98 11.55 -1.67
CA ASP A 185 -29.89 12.64 -2.08
C ASP A 185 -29.33 13.59 -3.17
N VAL A 186 -28.56 13.08 -4.14
CA VAL A 186 -27.96 13.91 -5.22
C VAL A 186 -28.35 13.48 -6.64
N VAL A 187 -29.23 12.48 -6.81
CA VAL A 187 -29.60 11.95 -8.14
C VAL A 187 -31.00 12.39 -8.62
N ASN A 188 -31.77 13.09 -7.78
CA ASN A 188 -33.21 13.30 -8.00
C ASN A 188 -33.61 14.69 -8.56
N GLU A 189 -32.70 15.39 -9.22
CA GLU A 189 -33.03 16.60 -9.98
C GLU A 189 -32.36 16.61 -11.36
N LEU A 190 -33.14 16.36 -12.41
CA LEU A 190 -33.04 17.00 -13.74
C LEU A 190 -34.24 16.56 -14.60
N LYS A 191 -35.05 17.53 -15.05
CA LYS A 191 -36.31 17.28 -15.79
C LYS A 191 -36.06 16.92 -17.25
N LEU A 192 -36.85 15.97 -17.74
CA LEU A 192 -37.09 15.67 -19.15
C LEU A 192 -37.67 16.87 -19.92
N PRO A 193 -37.61 16.83 -21.25
CA PRO A 193 -38.76 17.15 -22.10
C PRO A 193 -39.33 15.88 -22.76
N GLU A 194 -40.65 15.80 -22.80
CA GLU A 194 -41.42 14.68 -23.35
C GLU A 194 -41.44 14.70 -24.89
N ASP A 195 -41.49 13.52 -25.53
CA ASP A 195 -42.31 13.33 -26.73
C ASP A 195 -43.01 11.96 -26.69
N LYS A 196 -44.10 11.83 -27.45
CA LYS A 196 -45.31 11.08 -27.02
C LYS A 196 -45.42 9.64 -27.53
N THR A 197 -46.31 8.88 -26.86
CA THR A 197 -47.02 7.65 -27.30
C THR A 197 -46.28 6.34 -26.97
N THR A 198 -46.82 5.31 -26.27
CA THR A 198 -48.08 5.12 -25.51
C THR A 198 -47.95 3.87 -24.60
N GLU A 199 -48.84 3.77 -23.59
CA GLU A 199 -49.19 2.59 -22.78
C GLU A 199 -48.34 2.22 -21.54
N GLN A 200 -49.06 1.72 -20.52
CA GLN A 200 -48.64 1.62 -19.12
C GLN A 200 -48.59 0.15 -18.65
N ALA A 201 -47.58 -0.18 -17.86
CA ALA A 201 -47.65 -1.18 -16.81
C ALA A 201 -46.59 -0.86 -15.73
N PRO A 202 -46.88 -1.09 -14.43
CA PRO A 202 -45.92 -0.78 -13.36
C PRO A 202 -44.81 -1.84 -13.32
N VAL A 203 -43.55 -1.40 -13.30
CA VAL A 203 -42.40 -2.30 -13.11
C VAL A 203 -41.89 -2.13 -11.69
N GLU A 204 -41.81 -3.25 -10.98
CA GLU A 204 -41.35 -3.35 -9.60
C GLU A 204 -39.84 -3.04 -9.53
N MET A 205 -39.39 -2.34 -8.48
CA MET A 205 -37.98 -2.01 -8.31
C MET A 205 -37.18 -3.23 -7.84
N GLU A 206 -36.84 -4.12 -8.76
CA GLU A 206 -35.77 -5.09 -8.54
C GLU A 206 -34.42 -4.38 -8.60
N HIS A 207 -33.63 -4.47 -7.53
CA HIS A 207 -32.21 -4.09 -7.53
C HIS A 207 -31.43 -5.10 -8.38
N HIS A 208 -31.44 -4.94 -9.70
CA HIS A 208 -30.55 -5.68 -10.57
C HIS A 208 -29.09 -5.30 -10.26
N ASN A 209 -28.30 -6.27 -9.82
CA ASN A 209 -26.85 -6.16 -9.84
C ASN A 209 -26.41 -6.08 -11.30
N LEU A 210 -26.23 -4.85 -11.79
CA LEU A 210 -25.77 -4.57 -13.15
C LEU A 210 -24.41 -5.25 -13.37
N ARG A 211 -24.28 -5.99 -14.47
CA ARG A 211 -23.02 -6.59 -14.89
C ARG A 211 -22.06 -5.50 -15.35
N THR A 212 -20.76 -5.76 -15.32
CA THR A 212 -19.72 -4.84 -15.82
C THR A 212 -20.04 -4.35 -17.24
N GLU A 213 -20.47 -5.25 -18.13
CA GLU A 213 -20.90 -4.92 -19.51
C GLU A 213 -22.05 -3.90 -19.59
N GLU A 214 -22.95 -3.92 -18.61
CA GLU A 214 -24.09 -3.00 -18.51
C GLU A 214 -23.66 -1.64 -17.94
N ILE A 215 -22.72 -1.65 -16.98
CA ILE A 215 -22.08 -0.45 -16.42
C ILE A 215 -21.28 0.27 -17.52
N ASP A 216 -20.43 -0.45 -18.25
CA ASP A 216 -19.65 0.09 -19.37
C ASP A 216 -20.58 0.70 -20.44
N SER A 217 -21.66 0.00 -20.79
CA SER A 217 -22.67 0.49 -21.74
C SER A 217 -23.44 1.72 -21.24
N LEU A 218 -23.53 1.96 -19.93
CA LEU A 218 -24.10 3.18 -19.36
C LEU A 218 -23.07 4.32 -19.34
N LEU A 219 -21.81 4.03 -19.00
CA LEU A 219 -20.71 5.00 -19.05
C LEU A 219 -20.51 5.55 -20.47
N ASP A 220 -20.50 4.69 -21.49
CA ASP A 220 -20.43 5.09 -22.91
C ASP A 220 -21.56 6.06 -23.30
N LYS A 221 -22.80 5.74 -22.89
CA LYS A 221 -23.98 6.58 -23.18
C LYS A 221 -23.90 7.92 -22.46
N CYS A 222 -23.47 7.94 -21.20
CA CYS A 222 -23.26 9.15 -20.42
C CYS A 222 -22.17 10.03 -21.02
N LEU A 223 -21.04 9.44 -21.44
CA LEU A 223 -19.95 10.12 -22.12
C LEU A 223 -20.42 10.74 -23.45
N LEU A 224 -21.07 9.95 -24.31
CA LEU A 224 -21.62 10.42 -25.59
C LEU A 224 -22.60 11.58 -25.39
N GLN A 225 -23.49 11.49 -24.40
CA GLN A 225 -24.46 12.53 -24.08
C GLN A 225 -23.79 13.81 -23.53
N ALA A 226 -22.75 13.66 -22.70
CA ALA A 226 -21.97 14.79 -22.19
C ALA A 226 -21.21 15.50 -23.33
N LEU A 227 -20.57 14.75 -24.23
CA LEU A 227 -19.91 15.31 -25.41
C LEU A 227 -20.91 16.03 -26.33
N TYR A 228 -22.06 15.40 -26.61
CA TYR A 228 -23.11 15.96 -27.47
C TYR A 228 -23.76 17.23 -26.90
N THR A 229 -23.90 17.35 -25.58
CA THR A 229 -24.51 18.53 -24.94
C THR A 229 -23.51 19.65 -24.62
N SER A 230 -22.25 19.31 -24.34
CA SER A 230 -21.23 20.28 -23.93
C SER A 230 -20.42 20.87 -25.10
N ILE A 231 -20.14 20.08 -26.14
CA ILE A 231 -19.28 20.49 -27.25
C ILE A 231 -20.13 21.05 -28.40
N LYS A 232 -19.70 22.19 -28.95
CA LYS A 232 -20.31 22.77 -30.16
C LYS A 232 -19.39 22.58 -31.35
N GLU A 233 -19.96 22.50 -32.54
CA GLU A 233 -19.24 22.22 -33.80
C GLU A 233 -18.06 23.17 -34.07
N LYS A 234 -18.16 24.42 -33.58
CA LYS A 234 -17.11 25.46 -33.62
C LYS A 234 -15.90 25.22 -32.69
N ASP A 235 -16.01 24.30 -31.73
CA ASP A 235 -14.97 23.98 -30.75
C ASP A 235 -14.10 22.78 -31.22
N LEU A 236 -14.33 22.31 -32.44
CA LEU A 236 -13.53 21.30 -33.15
C LEU A 236 -12.56 21.96 -34.15
N PRO A 237 -11.35 21.41 -34.36
CA PRO A 237 -10.78 20.25 -33.69
C PRO A 237 -10.21 20.60 -32.30
N MET A 238 -10.61 19.84 -31.29
CA MET A 238 -10.13 20.02 -29.92
C MET A 238 -8.81 19.25 -29.67
N PRO A 239 -7.83 19.82 -28.94
CA PRO A 239 -6.64 19.09 -28.51
C PRO A 239 -7.00 17.93 -27.58
N GLY A 240 -6.25 16.82 -27.67
CA GLY A 240 -6.48 15.66 -26.80
C GLY A 240 -6.38 15.98 -25.31
N SER A 241 -5.63 17.01 -24.92
CA SER A 241 -5.49 17.50 -23.55
C SER A 241 -6.73 18.20 -22.96
N THR A 242 -7.85 18.26 -23.69
CA THR A 242 -9.12 18.81 -23.21
C THR A 242 -10.07 17.73 -22.66
N LEU A 243 -9.68 16.46 -22.72
CA LEU A 243 -10.47 15.29 -22.32
C LEU A 243 -9.86 14.50 -21.13
N TRP A 244 -8.79 14.99 -20.51
CA TRP A 244 -8.08 14.40 -19.36
C TRP A 244 -7.94 15.44 -18.24
#